data_AF-A0A073JNU7-F1
#
_entry.id   AF-A0A073JNU7-F1
#
_cell.length_a   1.000
_cell.length_b   1.000
_cell.length_c   1.000
_cell.angle_alpha   90.00
_cell.angle_beta   90.00
_cell.angle_gamma   90.00
#
_symmetry.space_group_name_H-M   'P 1'
#
loop_
_entity.id
_entity.type
_entity.pdbx_description
1 polymer ?
#
loop_
_entity_poly.entity_id
_entity_poly.type
_entity_poly.pdbx_seq_one_letter_code
_entity_poly.pdbx_strand_id
1 'polypeptide(L)' 'MHDFQPADSDAIEPLIKFLLKDGFTPVSLKELVGKDNFYNQQIIYSQDRFIIDDKEA' A
#
# COMPACT_ATOMS: atom_id res chain seq x y z
N MET A 1 -8.30 3.03 -4.98
CA MET A 1 -8.39 4.18 -5.90
C MET A 1 -7.98 3.71 -7.27
N HIS A 2 -8.60 4.26 -8.30
CA HIS A 2 -8.30 4.01 -9.70
C HIS A 2 -7.94 5.36 -10.34
N ASP A 3 -6.73 5.46 -10.86
CA ASP A 3 -6.16 6.71 -11.42
C ASP A 3 -6.93 7.29 -12.62
N PHE A 4 -7.80 6.49 -13.24
CA PHE A 4 -8.64 6.90 -14.36
C PHE A 4 -10.03 7.43 -13.96
N GLN A 5 -10.43 7.36 -12.69
CA GLN A 5 -11.75 7.82 -12.26
C GLN A 5 -11.73 9.32 -11.90
N PRO A 6 -12.58 10.17 -12.50
CA PRO A 6 -12.62 11.60 -12.18
C PRO A 6 -12.85 11.89 -10.69
N ALA A 7 -13.69 11.10 -10.03
CA ALA A 7 -13.95 11.22 -8.60
C ALA A 7 -12.70 10.98 -7.74
N ASP A 8 -11.80 10.08 -8.16
CA ASP A 8 -10.53 9.84 -7.47
C ASP A 8 -9.55 11.00 -7.71
N SER A 9 -9.53 11.58 -8.90
CA SER A 9 -8.74 12.78 -9.22
C SER A 9 -9.19 13.99 -8.39
N ASP A 10 -10.49 14.19 -8.22
CA ASP A 10 -11.03 15.31 -7.46
C ASP A 10 -10.77 15.14 -5.94
N ALA A 11 -10.71 13.89 -5.46
CA ALA A 11 -10.56 13.57 -4.04
C ALA A 11 -9.11 13.41 -3.56
N ILE A 12 -8.13 13.19 -4.46
CA ILE A 12 -6.76 12.83 -4.06
C ILE A 12 -6.05 13.93 -3.26
N GLU A 13 -6.14 15.19 -3.67
CA GLU A 13 -5.45 16.29 -3.00
C GLU A 13 -6.01 16.56 -1.59
N PRO A 14 -7.34 16.67 -1.37
CA PRO A 14 -7.91 16.75 -0.03
C PRO A 14 -7.52 15.58 0.87
N LEU A 15 -7.53 14.35 0.33
CA LEU A 15 -7.15 13.15 1.06
C LEU A 15 -5.68 13.19 1.52
N ILE A 16 -4.75 13.54 0.62
CA ILE A 16 -3.32 13.65 0.96
C ILE A 16 -3.12 14.71 2.05
N LYS A 17 -3.76 15.88 1.95
CA LYS A 17 -3.65 16.93 2.98
C LYS A 17 -4.16 16.46 4.34
N PHE A 18 -5.28 15.75 4.36
CA PHE A 18 -5.83 15.18 5.59
C PHE A 18 -4.86 14.19 6.25
N LEU A 19 -4.32 13.24 5.46
CA LEU A 19 -3.40 12.21 5.95
C LEU A 19 -2.09 12.81 6.47
N LEU A 20 -1.50 13.76 5.75
CA LEU A 20 -0.28 14.45 6.19
C LEU A 20 -0.50 15.24 7.48
N LYS A 21 -1.66 15.89 7.62
CA LYS A 21 -2.03 16.62 8.85
C LYS A 21 -2.15 15.70 10.06
N ASP A 22 -2.61 14.46 9.85
CA ASP A 22 -2.77 13.46 10.91
C ASP A 22 -1.47 12.66 11.17
N GLY A 23 -0.36 13.05 10.54
CA GLY A 23 0.96 12.46 10.77
C GLY A 23 1.26 11.20 9.94
N PHE A 24 0.40 10.84 9.00
CA PHE A 24 0.69 9.74 8.08
C PHE A 24 1.74 10.16 7.06
N THR A 25 2.64 9.24 6.73
CA THR A 25 3.63 9.40 5.67
C THR A 25 3.27 8.47 4.50
N PRO A 26 3.03 9.00 3.29
CA PRO A 26 2.87 8.18 2.10
C PRO A 26 4.15 7.39 1.83
N VAL A 27 4.02 6.08 1.62
CA VAL A 27 5.14 5.19 1.30
C VAL A 27 4.79 4.31 0.11
N SER A 28 5.79 3.90 -0.65
CA SER A 28 5.63 2.85 -1.65
C SER A 28 5.43 1.49 -0.98
N LEU A 29 4.83 0.54 -1.71
CA LEU A 29 4.65 -0.83 -1.20
C LEU A 29 6.00 -1.49 -0.84
N LYS A 30 7.06 -1.18 -1.57
CA LYS A 30 8.42 -1.70 -1.30
C LYS A 30 9.01 -1.14 0.00
N GLU A 31 8.73 0.13 0.33
CA GLU A 31 9.11 0.72 1.61
C GLU A 31 8.27 0.15 2.75
N LEU A 32 6.96 -0.06 2.53
CA LEU A 32 6.05 -0.62 3.52
C LEU A 32 6.44 -2.05 3.95
N VAL A 33 6.81 -2.90 2.99
CA VAL A 33 7.13 -4.32 3.24
C VAL A 33 8.61 -4.53 3.63
N GLY A 34 9.49 -3.61 3.24
CA GLY A 34 10.94 -3.79 3.32
C GLY A 34 11.49 -4.56 2.12
N LYS A 35 12.67 -4.15 1.63
CA LYS A 35 13.24 -4.65 0.36
C LYS A 35 13.37 -6.17 0.30
N ASP A 36 13.80 -6.81 1.38
CA ASP A 36 14.07 -8.25 1.41
C ASP A 36 12.79 -9.09 1.48
N ASN A 37 11.75 -8.56 2.12
CA ASN A 37 10.46 -9.25 2.21
C ASN A 37 9.65 -9.06 0.92
N PHE A 38 9.73 -7.91 0.25
CA PHE A 38 8.91 -7.61 -0.92
C PHE A 38 9.04 -8.63 -2.06
N TYR A 39 10.26 -9.12 -2.33
CA TYR A 39 10.50 -10.09 -3.41
C TYR A 39 10.20 -11.55 -3.02
N ASN A 40 10.06 -11.82 -1.73
CA ASN A 40 9.85 -13.18 -1.20
C ASN A 40 8.39 -13.47 -0.82
N GLN A 41 7.51 -12.47 -0.83
CA GLN A 41 6.08 -12.64 -0.53
C GLN A 41 5.27 -12.86 -1.81
N GLN A 42 4.36 -13.83 -1.77
CA GLN A 42 3.41 -14.06 -2.88
C GLN A 42 2.16 -13.18 -2.76
N ILE A 43 1.71 -12.89 -1.54
CA ILE A 43 0.50 -12.09 -1.29
C ILE A 43 0.77 -11.08 -0.15
N ILE A 44 0.51 -9.81 -0.43
CA ILE A 44 0.63 -8.69 0.53
C ILE A 44 -0.74 -8.01 0.65
N TYR A 45 -1.35 -8.06 1.84
CA TYR A 45 -2.61 -7.36 2.12
C TYR A 45 -2.39 -6.03 2.84
N SER A 46 -1.41 -5.99 3.74
CA SER A 46 -1.06 -4.83 4.57
C SER A 46 0.32 -5.02 5.19
N GLN A 47 0.84 -4.01 5.90
CA GLN A 47 2.12 -4.08 6.60
C GLN A 47 2.25 -5.27 7.57
N ASP A 48 1.16 -5.70 8.19
CA ASP A 48 1.19 -6.75 9.21
C ASP A 48 0.61 -8.09 8.71
N ARG A 49 0.26 -8.18 7.41
CA ARG A 49 -0.41 -9.36 6.84
C ARG A 49 0.21 -9.77 5.52
N PHE A 50 1.18 -10.67 5.64
CA PHE A 50 1.86 -11.36 4.55
C PHE A 50 1.45 -12.84 4.55
N ILE A 51 1.17 -13.40 3.37
CA ILE A 51 0.92 -14.84 3.20
C ILE A 51 1.94 -15.39 2.22
N ILE A 52 2.68 -16.38 2.69
CA ILE A 52 3.49 -17.26 1.85
C ILE A 52 2.53 -18.38 1.42
N ASP A 53 2.33 -18.53 0.11
CA ASP A 53 1.55 -19.65 -0.41
C ASP A 53 2.41 -20.91 -0.27
N ASP A 54 2.23 -21.66 0.81
CA ASP A 54 2.77 -23.00 0.96
C ASP A 54 2.01 -23.93 0.03
N LYS A 55 2.32 -23.87 -1.28
CA LYS A 55 1.90 -24.89 -2.24
C LYS A 55 2.78 -26.14 -2.12
N GLU A 56 2.91 -26.71 -0.93
CA GLU A 56 3.37 -28.09 -0.76
C GLU A 56 2.67 -28.74 0.45
N ALA A 57 1.65 -29.55 0.16
CA ALA A 57 1.27 -30.73 0.94
C ALA A 57 0.71 -31.79 -0.02
#